data_AF-A0A066XT95-F1
#
_entry.id   AF-A0A066XT95-F1
#
_cell.length_a   1.000
_cell.length_b   1.000
_cell.length_c   1.000
_cell.angle_alpha   90.00
_cell.angle_beta   90.00
_cell.angle_gamma   90.00
#
_symmetry.space_group_name_H-M   'P 1'
#
loop_
_entity.id
_entity.type
_entity.pdbx_description
1 polymer ?
#
loop_
_entity_poly.entity_id
_entity_poly.type
_entity_poly.pdbx_seq_one_letter_code
_entity_poly.pdbx_strand_id
1 'polypeptide(L)'
;MRESHDSTSISGRRLPAKRNPLMLEDVPSYDDLVMLRRRFGQTLLMMYPADEQDDLSKLIYLRAPLPEGVVFGIFKSSPSSYFLARRGHDGFVSATGMFRATFPYAEASEDEAERKYIKSLATTSPEEMMGNVWIPPEHALTLAEEYGITLWIRALLDPADVRVSELAKAPPDYALSKSDANILLRFALTSSKGPLGGRTLHFNVSTEESGRIALL
;
A
#
# COMPACT_ATOMS: atom_id res chain seq x y z
N MET A 1 27.00 -8.13 -42.89
CA MET A 1 26.84 -8.21 -41.43
C MET A 1 25.59 -7.44 -41.06
N ARG A 2 24.55 -8.11 -40.56
CA ARG A 2 23.36 -7.48 -39.98
C ARG A 2 23.36 -7.84 -38.50
N GLU A 3 23.55 -6.84 -37.65
CA GLU A 3 23.44 -6.97 -36.21
C GLU A 3 21.96 -7.04 -35.85
N SER A 4 21.50 -8.25 -35.55
CA SER A 4 20.28 -8.50 -34.80
C SER A 4 20.51 -8.06 -33.36
N HIS A 5 19.93 -6.92 -32.97
CA HIS A 5 19.83 -6.51 -31.58
C HIS A 5 18.84 -7.45 -30.88
N ASP A 6 19.42 -8.39 -30.14
CA ASP A 6 18.72 -9.28 -29.23
C ASP A 6 18.13 -8.45 -28.07
N SER A 7 16.83 -8.59 -27.93
CA SER A 7 16.00 -8.09 -26.84
C SER A 7 16.60 -8.43 -25.48
N THR A 8 16.97 -7.41 -24.71
CA THR A 8 17.51 -7.55 -23.35
C THR A 8 16.47 -8.20 -22.43
N SER A 9 16.50 -9.53 -22.32
CA SER A 9 15.84 -10.22 -21.20
C SER A 9 16.66 -9.96 -19.94
N ILE A 10 16.12 -9.19 -19.00
CA ILE A 10 16.66 -9.15 -17.63
C ILE A 10 16.35 -10.53 -17.03
N SER A 11 17.32 -11.45 -17.14
CA SER A 11 17.19 -12.87 -16.82
C SER A 11 16.63 -13.13 -15.42
N GLY A 12 15.38 -13.61 -15.36
CA GLY A 12 14.79 -14.21 -14.16
C GLY A 12 13.61 -13.50 -13.52
N ARG A 13 13.22 -12.29 -13.98
CA ARG A 13 12.00 -11.64 -13.48
C ARG A 13 10.78 -12.40 -14.00
N ARG A 14 10.05 -13.06 -13.09
CA ARG A 14 8.76 -13.70 -13.38
C ARG A 14 7.75 -13.23 -12.36
N LEU A 15 6.68 -12.60 -12.83
CA LEU A 15 5.59 -12.20 -11.95
C LEU A 15 4.85 -13.44 -11.41
N PRO A 16 4.38 -13.39 -10.15
CA PRO A 16 3.56 -14.46 -9.61
C PRO A 16 2.34 -14.73 -10.50
N ALA A 17 2.00 -16.01 -10.67
CA ALA A 17 0.90 -16.39 -11.56
C ALA A 17 -0.47 -15.96 -11.03
N LYS A 18 -0.64 -15.95 -9.69
CA LYS A 18 -1.91 -15.67 -9.03
C LYS A 18 -1.99 -14.23 -8.55
N ARG A 19 -2.84 -13.44 -9.21
CA ARG A 19 -3.17 -12.07 -8.82
C ARG A 19 -4.33 -12.04 -7.81
N ASN A 20 -4.50 -10.89 -7.17
CA ASN A 20 -5.62 -10.56 -6.32
C ASN A 20 -6.89 -10.35 -7.17
N PRO A 21 -7.88 -11.26 -7.12
CA PRO A 21 -9.10 -11.09 -7.92
C PRO A 21 -9.89 -9.84 -7.51
N LEU A 22 -9.84 -9.43 -6.24
CA LEU A 22 -10.57 -8.26 -5.73
C LEU A 22 -10.04 -6.92 -6.25
N MET A 23 -8.88 -6.91 -6.91
CA MET A 23 -8.34 -5.74 -7.58
C MET A 23 -8.57 -5.74 -9.09
N LEU A 24 -9.09 -6.84 -9.65
CA LEU A 24 -9.27 -7.04 -11.08
C LEU A 24 -10.73 -7.20 -11.47
N GLU A 25 -11.52 -7.82 -10.62
CA GLU A 25 -12.94 -8.10 -10.80
C GLU A 25 -13.78 -7.10 -10.00
N ASP A 26 -14.91 -6.67 -10.56
CA ASP A 26 -15.86 -5.74 -9.93
C ASP A 26 -15.22 -4.50 -9.30
N VAL A 27 -14.18 -3.97 -9.95
CA VAL A 27 -13.40 -2.83 -9.44
C VAL A 27 -14.30 -1.59 -9.34
N PRO A 28 -14.27 -0.84 -8.22
CA PRO A 28 -15.01 0.42 -8.09
C PRO A 28 -14.66 1.40 -9.21
N SER A 29 -15.57 2.34 -9.48
CA SER A 29 -15.32 3.37 -10.49
C SER A 29 -14.11 4.23 -10.12
N TYR A 30 -13.51 4.89 -11.11
CA TYR A 30 -12.41 5.82 -10.88
C TYR A 30 -12.74 6.86 -9.80
N ASP A 31 -13.92 7.48 -9.91
CA ASP A 31 -14.38 8.52 -8.99
C ASP A 31 -14.57 7.97 -7.56
N ASP A 32 -15.08 6.75 -7.42
CA ASP A 32 -15.20 6.08 -6.13
C ASP A 32 -13.83 5.82 -5.51
N LEU A 33 -12.85 5.37 -6.29
CA LEU A 33 -11.48 5.16 -5.81
C LEU A 33 -10.82 6.46 -5.36
N VAL A 34 -11.01 7.56 -6.10
CA VAL A 34 -10.52 8.90 -5.72
C VAL A 34 -11.19 9.36 -4.41
N MET A 35 -12.49 9.11 -4.24
CA MET A 35 -13.18 9.40 -2.98
C MET A 35 -12.66 8.57 -1.81
N LEU A 36 -12.44 7.27 -2.01
CA LEU A 36 -11.89 6.36 -0.99
C LEU A 36 -10.50 6.81 -0.53
N ARG A 37 -9.64 7.19 -1.47
CA ARG A 37 -8.33 7.78 -1.20
C ARG A 37 -8.42 8.99 -0.28
N ARG A 38 -9.30 9.94 -0.60
CA ARG A 38 -9.46 11.19 0.17
C ARG A 38 -9.92 10.91 1.61
N ARG A 39 -10.93 10.06 1.79
CA ARG A 39 -11.45 9.71 3.13
C ARG A 39 -10.40 9.00 3.98
N PHE A 40 -9.63 8.12 3.35
CA PHE A 40 -8.57 7.41 4.04
C PHE A 40 -7.50 8.36 4.58
N GLY A 41 -6.99 9.26 3.73
CA GLY A 41 -5.98 10.24 4.13
C GLY A 41 -6.45 11.09 5.33
N GLN A 42 -7.70 11.55 5.32
CA GLN A 42 -8.27 12.36 6.41
C GLN A 42 -8.37 11.59 7.72
N THR A 43 -8.86 10.34 7.66
CA THR A 43 -9.05 9.53 8.85
C THR A 43 -7.71 9.17 9.49
N LEU A 44 -6.67 8.93 8.68
CA LEU A 44 -5.31 8.72 9.17
C LEU A 44 -4.84 9.93 9.99
N LEU A 45 -4.98 11.14 9.47
CA LEU A 45 -4.57 12.38 10.15
C LEU A 45 -5.32 12.61 11.48
N MET A 46 -6.55 12.09 11.62
CA MET A 46 -7.33 12.21 12.86
C MET A 46 -7.00 11.17 13.93
N MET A 47 -6.39 10.04 13.56
CA MET A 47 -6.12 8.92 14.46
C MET A 47 -4.74 8.96 15.12
N TYR A 48 -3.77 9.69 14.55
CA TYR A 48 -2.40 9.75 15.07
C TYR A 48 -2.10 11.09 15.77
N PRO A 49 -1.36 11.07 16.89
CA PRO A 49 -0.91 12.30 17.52
C PRO A 49 0.13 13.01 16.64
N ALA A 50 0.19 14.33 16.73
CA ALA A 50 0.93 15.19 15.79
C ALA A 50 2.44 14.88 15.71
N ASP A 51 3.02 14.30 16.75
CA ASP A 51 4.43 13.90 16.83
C ASP A 51 4.75 12.59 16.10
N GLU A 52 3.75 11.73 15.82
CA GLU A 52 3.89 10.50 15.03
C GLU A 52 3.41 10.67 13.57
N GLN A 53 3.00 11.90 13.22
CA GLN A 53 2.27 12.20 12.00
C GLN A 53 3.18 12.66 10.85
N ASP A 54 4.44 13.04 11.11
CA ASP A 54 5.24 13.76 10.11
C ASP A 54 5.45 12.95 8.83
N ASP A 55 5.84 11.67 8.93
CA ASP A 55 6.03 10.82 7.76
C ASP A 55 4.71 10.29 7.17
N LEU A 56 3.72 9.99 8.00
CA LEU A 56 2.41 9.50 7.54
C LEU A 56 1.59 10.60 6.85
N SER A 57 1.72 11.86 7.27
CA SER A 57 1.03 13.01 6.65
C SER A 57 1.61 13.40 5.30
N LYS A 58 2.87 13.06 5.04
CA LYS A 58 3.52 13.24 3.73
C LYS A 58 3.05 12.21 2.70
N LEU A 59 2.26 11.21 3.10
CA LEU A 59 1.79 10.13 2.25
C LEU A 59 0.29 10.20 2.00
N ILE A 60 -0.10 9.89 0.76
CA ILE A 60 -1.48 9.72 0.31
C ILE A 60 -1.68 8.22 0.11
N TYR A 61 -2.76 7.68 0.66
CA TYR A 61 -3.02 6.24 0.63
C TYR A 61 -4.34 5.92 -0.06
N LEU A 62 -4.38 4.78 -0.74
CA LEU A 62 -5.59 4.15 -1.26
C LEU A 62 -5.66 2.72 -0.72
N ARG A 63 -6.76 2.40 -0.02
CA ARG A 63 -7.01 1.08 0.54
C ARG A 63 -7.39 0.11 -0.57
N ALA A 64 -6.61 -0.96 -0.72
CA ALA A 64 -6.87 -2.05 -1.64
C ALA A 64 -7.42 -3.27 -0.87
N PRO A 65 -8.50 -3.92 -1.35
CA PRO A 65 -9.07 -5.09 -0.69
C PRO A 65 -8.11 -6.29 -0.79
N LEU A 66 -8.12 -7.13 0.24
CA LEU A 66 -7.38 -8.40 0.22
C LEU A 66 -8.32 -9.59 0.40
N PRO A 67 -8.04 -10.73 -0.27
CA PRO A 67 -8.76 -11.96 -0.04
C PRO A 67 -8.60 -12.45 1.40
N GLU A 68 -9.63 -13.11 1.93
CA GLU A 68 -9.55 -13.78 3.23
C GLU A 68 -8.49 -14.89 3.21
N GLY A 69 -7.91 -15.17 4.37
CA GLY A 69 -6.93 -16.25 4.54
C GLY A 69 -5.54 -15.97 3.97
N VAL A 70 -5.29 -14.77 3.42
CA VAL A 70 -3.93 -14.34 3.03
C VAL A 70 -3.07 -14.12 4.27
N VAL A 71 -1.97 -14.84 4.40
CA VAL A 71 -1.02 -14.66 5.51
C VAL A 71 0.26 -14.04 4.96
N PHE A 72 0.50 -12.76 5.23
CA PHE A 72 1.86 -12.23 5.13
C PHE A 72 2.59 -12.62 6.41
N GLY A 73 3.81 -13.16 6.30
CA GLY A 73 4.54 -13.83 7.40
C GLY A 73 4.74 -13.04 8.71
N ILE A 74 4.29 -11.78 8.79
CA ILE A 74 4.30 -10.91 9.97
C ILE A 74 2.93 -10.74 10.67
N PHE A 75 1.81 -11.20 10.08
CA PHE A 75 0.48 -11.05 10.69
C PHE A 75 -0.05 -12.35 11.29
N LYS A 76 -0.54 -12.27 12.53
CA LYS A 76 -1.22 -13.38 13.23
C LYS A 76 -2.64 -13.66 12.68
N SER A 77 -3.19 -12.73 11.91
CA SER A 77 -4.49 -12.81 11.24
C SER A 77 -4.38 -12.17 9.85
N SER A 78 -5.12 -12.69 8.88
CA SER A 78 -5.16 -12.13 7.53
C SER A 78 -5.73 -10.71 7.57
N PRO A 79 -4.96 -9.67 7.18
CA PRO A 79 -5.52 -8.34 7.06
C PRO A 79 -6.58 -8.33 5.94
N SER A 80 -7.70 -7.65 6.16
CA SER A 80 -8.77 -7.51 5.15
C SER A 80 -8.40 -6.54 4.02
N SER A 81 -7.30 -5.79 4.18
CA SER A 81 -6.85 -4.82 3.18
C SER A 81 -5.35 -4.56 3.24
N TYR A 82 -4.82 -4.07 2.11
CA TYR A 82 -3.48 -3.50 1.97
C TYR A 82 -3.58 -2.03 1.57
N PHE A 83 -2.47 -1.30 1.60
CA PHE A 83 -2.44 0.11 1.22
C PHE A 83 -1.49 0.37 0.07
N LEU A 84 -2.02 0.98 -0.99
CA LEU A 84 -1.23 1.65 -2.00
C LEU A 84 -0.88 3.04 -1.45
N ALA A 85 0.36 3.48 -1.65
CA ALA A 85 0.84 4.75 -1.09
C ALA A 85 1.58 5.57 -2.14
N ARG A 86 1.36 6.89 -2.10
CA ARG A 86 2.06 7.90 -2.89
C ARG A 86 2.60 9.00 -1.97
N ARG A 87 3.82 9.48 -2.23
CA ARG A 87 4.38 10.69 -1.61
C ARG A 87 3.67 11.94 -2.11
N GLY A 88 3.22 12.77 -1.19
CA GLY A 88 2.48 14.00 -1.50
C GLY A 88 3.33 15.05 -2.21
N HIS A 89 4.62 15.13 -1.88
CA HIS A 89 5.50 16.22 -2.33
C HIS A 89 6.12 16.01 -3.72
N ASP A 90 6.35 14.77 -4.15
CA ASP A 90 6.95 14.45 -5.46
C ASP A 90 6.15 13.40 -6.26
N GLY A 91 5.11 12.83 -5.67
CA GLY A 91 4.22 11.90 -6.35
C GLY A 91 4.73 10.47 -6.48
N PHE A 92 5.90 10.14 -5.94
CA PHE A 92 6.46 8.79 -6.01
C PHE A 92 5.52 7.76 -5.38
N VAL A 93 5.43 6.57 -5.99
CA VAL A 93 4.51 5.50 -5.58
C VAL A 93 5.31 4.34 -4.98
N SER A 94 4.79 3.75 -3.91
CA SER A 94 5.37 2.56 -3.28
C SER A 94 5.20 1.33 -4.19
N ALA A 95 6.27 0.94 -4.88
CA ALA A 95 6.27 -0.24 -5.75
C ALA A 95 6.14 -1.53 -4.93
N THR A 96 6.69 -1.55 -3.71
CA THR A 96 6.49 -2.64 -2.74
C THR A 96 5.00 -2.82 -2.42
N GLY A 97 4.28 -1.73 -2.17
CA GLY A 97 2.85 -1.78 -1.87
C GLY A 97 2.01 -2.21 -3.08
N MET A 98 2.38 -1.75 -4.29
CA MET A 98 1.77 -2.22 -5.53
C MET A 98 1.89 -3.74 -5.69
N PHE A 99 3.10 -4.29 -5.50
CA PHE A 99 3.35 -5.71 -5.65
C PHE A 99 2.54 -6.54 -4.64
N ARG A 100 2.61 -6.21 -3.35
CA ARG A 100 1.96 -6.99 -2.27
C ARG A 100 0.43 -6.93 -2.32
N ALA A 101 -0.15 -5.81 -2.74
CA ALA A 101 -1.59 -5.71 -2.96
C ALA A 101 -2.05 -6.53 -4.18
N THR A 102 -1.25 -6.55 -5.25
CA THR A 102 -1.56 -7.27 -6.49
C THR A 102 -1.33 -8.76 -6.36
N PHE A 103 -0.28 -9.18 -5.66
CA PHE A 103 0.14 -10.58 -5.54
C PHE A 103 0.18 -11.00 -4.07
N PRO A 104 -0.96 -11.06 -3.38
CA PRO A 104 -1.01 -11.37 -1.95
C PRO A 104 -0.53 -12.80 -1.61
N TYR A 105 -0.49 -13.67 -2.61
CA TYR A 105 -0.03 -15.06 -2.50
C TYR A 105 1.44 -15.26 -2.88
N ALA A 106 2.15 -14.19 -3.24
CA ALA A 106 3.53 -14.27 -3.66
C ALA A 106 4.41 -14.85 -2.56
N GLU A 107 5.37 -15.68 -2.95
CA GLU A 107 6.40 -16.16 -2.04
C GLU A 107 7.39 -15.03 -1.69
N ALA A 108 8.10 -15.19 -0.56
CA ALA A 108 9.13 -14.23 -0.16
C ALA A 108 10.25 -14.10 -1.20
N SER A 109 10.54 -15.18 -1.92
CA SER A 109 11.50 -15.21 -3.03
C SER A 109 11.04 -14.34 -4.21
N GLU A 110 9.74 -14.32 -4.51
CA GLU A 110 9.13 -13.51 -5.57
C GLU A 110 9.08 -12.03 -5.17
N ASP A 111 8.73 -11.71 -3.91
CA ASP A 111 8.77 -10.35 -3.36
C ASP A 111 10.19 -9.77 -3.42
N GLU A 112 11.21 -10.54 -3.02
CA GLU A 112 12.61 -10.10 -3.08
C GLU A 112 13.12 -10.00 -4.52
N ALA A 113 12.73 -10.92 -5.41
CA ALA A 113 13.12 -10.85 -6.83
C ALA A 113 12.56 -9.59 -7.50
N GLU A 114 11.28 -9.27 -7.27
CA GLU A 114 10.66 -8.06 -7.81
C GLU A 114 11.27 -6.80 -7.18
N ARG A 115 11.50 -6.80 -5.86
CA ARG A 115 12.17 -5.70 -5.16
C ARG A 115 13.57 -5.44 -5.75
N LYS A 116 14.35 -6.50 -6.00
CA LYS A 116 15.68 -6.40 -6.60
C LYS A 116 15.61 -5.85 -8.03
N TYR A 117 14.63 -6.27 -8.82
CA TYR A 117 14.38 -5.72 -10.15
C TYR A 117 14.06 -4.22 -10.07
N ILE A 118 13.10 -3.81 -9.25
CA ILE A 118 12.72 -2.40 -9.12
C ILE A 118 13.93 -1.55 -8.71
N LYS A 119 14.74 -2.02 -7.76
CA LYS A 119 15.96 -1.33 -7.32
C LYS A 119 17.06 -1.21 -8.37
N SER A 120 17.06 -2.06 -9.40
CA SER A 120 18.06 -1.94 -10.47
C SER A 120 17.72 -0.84 -11.48
N LEU A 121 16.50 -0.32 -11.44
CA LEU A 121 16.02 0.73 -12.34
C LEU A 121 16.60 2.07 -11.91
N ALA A 122 17.23 2.79 -12.85
CA ALA A 122 17.90 4.06 -12.58
C ALA A 122 16.96 5.18 -12.07
N THR A 123 15.66 5.05 -12.35
CA THR A 123 14.63 6.00 -11.92
C THR A 123 14.14 5.77 -10.49
N THR A 124 14.50 4.64 -9.89
CA THR A 124 14.04 4.28 -8.54
C THR A 124 14.65 5.23 -7.51
N SER A 125 13.81 5.69 -6.58
CA SER A 125 14.25 6.56 -5.50
C SER A 125 15.37 5.89 -4.69
N PRO A 126 16.45 6.61 -4.37
CA PRO A 126 17.46 6.12 -3.43
C PRO A 126 16.93 6.10 -1.99
N GLU A 127 15.86 6.83 -1.70
CA GLU A 127 15.24 6.91 -0.38
C GLU A 127 14.22 5.77 -0.18
N GLU A 128 14.47 4.93 0.82
CA GLU A 128 13.49 3.97 1.34
C GLU A 128 12.73 4.58 2.52
N MET A 129 11.48 4.98 2.28
CA MET A 129 10.56 5.42 3.35
C MET A 129 9.71 4.24 3.80
N MET A 130 9.68 3.99 5.12
CA MET A 130 8.98 2.84 5.73
C MET A 130 9.37 1.50 5.07
N GLY A 131 10.63 1.34 4.64
CA GLY A 131 11.14 0.11 4.01
C GLY A 131 10.49 -0.25 2.67
N ASN A 132 9.74 0.69 2.08
CA ASN A 132 9.20 0.55 0.74
C ASN A 132 10.20 1.08 -0.29
N VAL A 133 10.18 0.48 -1.47
CA VAL A 133 10.88 0.99 -2.66
C VAL A 133 9.93 1.90 -3.43
N TRP A 134 10.40 3.11 -3.75
CA TRP A 134 9.59 4.17 -4.35
C TRP A 134 10.03 4.44 -5.78
N ILE A 135 9.07 4.54 -6.69
CA ILE A 135 9.30 4.81 -8.12
C ILE A 135 8.48 6.02 -8.57
N PRO A 136 8.93 6.74 -9.62
CA PRO A 136 8.22 7.92 -10.08
C PRO A 136 6.89 7.54 -10.77
N PRO A 137 5.94 8.49 -10.88
CA PRO A 137 4.58 8.22 -11.37
C PRO A 137 4.51 7.50 -12.71
N GLU A 138 5.36 7.89 -13.67
CA GLU A 138 5.41 7.29 -15.00
C GLU A 138 5.77 5.81 -14.95
N HIS A 139 6.73 5.44 -14.10
CA HIS A 139 7.14 4.05 -13.94
C HIS A 139 6.08 3.25 -13.16
N ALA A 140 5.44 3.88 -12.17
CA ALA A 140 4.32 3.26 -11.46
C ALA A 140 3.18 2.90 -12.41
N LEU A 141 2.89 3.75 -13.40
CA LEU A 141 1.87 3.45 -14.42
C LEU A 141 2.28 2.28 -15.33
N THR A 142 3.55 2.21 -15.76
CA THR A 142 4.07 1.06 -16.53
C THR A 142 3.94 -0.25 -15.75
N LEU A 143 4.38 -0.28 -14.48
CA LEU A 143 4.21 -1.47 -13.65
C LEU A 143 2.73 -1.80 -13.41
N ALA A 144 1.87 -0.79 -13.28
CA ALA A 144 0.45 -1.00 -13.09
C ALA A 144 -0.20 -1.71 -14.29
N GLU A 145 0.25 -1.40 -15.51
CA GLU A 145 -0.19 -2.10 -16.73
C GLU A 145 0.27 -3.56 -16.72
N GLU A 146 1.52 -3.85 -16.36
CA GLU A 146 2.04 -5.22 -16.23
C GLU A 146 1.29 -6.03 -15.16
N TYR A 147 0.92 -5.36 -14.07
CA TYR A 147 0.23 -5.94 -12.93
C TYR A 147 -1.28 -6.09 -13.15
N GLY A 148 -1.85 -5.30 -14.07
CA GLY A 148 -3.29 -5.23 -14.34
C GLY A 148 -4.07 -4.32 -13.38
N ILE A 149 -3.39 -3.40 -12.68
CA ILE A 149 -3.99 -2.52 -11.66
C ILE A 149 -3.97 -1.02 -12.04
N THR A 150 -3.89 -0.70 -13.33
CA THR A 150 -3.76 0.68 -13.85
C THR A 150 -4.81 1.64 -13.28
N LEU A 151 -6.06 1.20 -13.11
CA LEU A 151 -7.13 2.04 -12.57
C LEU A 151 -6.84 2.51 -11.13
N TRP A 152 -6.32 1.61 -10.29
CA TRP A 152 -5.94 1.91 -8.91
C TRP A 152 -4.81 2.93 -8.81
N ILE A 153 -3.79 2.79 -9.65
CA ILE A 153 -2.64 3.71 -9.66
C ILE A 153 -3.02 5.07 -10.24
N ARG A 154 -3.86 5.12 -11.28
CA ARG A 154 -4.41 6.39 -11.77
C ARG A 154 -5.23 7.12 -10.71
N ALA A 155 -6.07 6.40 -9.95
CA ALA A 155 -6.85 7.00 -8.86
C ALA A 155 -5.95 7.47 -7.70
N LEU A 156 -4.89 6.72 -7.38
CA LEU A 156 -3.91 7.13 -6.38
C LEU A 156 -3.16 8.41 -6.78
N LEU A 157 -2.79 8.52 -8.07
CA LEU A 157 -2.07 9.66 -8.64
C LEU A 157 -2.94 10.89 -8.94
N ASP A 158 -4.25 10.77 -8.79
CA ASP A 158 -5.21 11.84 -9.11
C ASP A 158 -4.84 13.17 -8.41
N PRO A 159 -4.82 14.32 -9.11
CA PRO A 159 -4.37 15.58 -8.52
C PRO A 159 -5.37 16.19 -7.54
N ALA A 160 -6.59 15.67 -7.45
CA ALA A 160 -7.68 16.35 -6.80
C ALA A 160 -7.60 16.22 -5.27
N ASP A 161 -7.44 17.37 -4.63
CA ASP A 161 -7.05 17.58 -3.23
C ASP A 161 -7.90 16.83 -2.20
N VAL A 162 -7.28 16.42 -1.10
CA VAL A 162 -7.91 15.66 0.01
C VAL A 162 -8.60 16.65 0.97
N ARG A 163 -9.55 17.46 0.49
CA ARG A 163 -10.18 18.52 1.31
C ARG A 163 -11.20 17.98 2.31
N VAL A 164 -11.08 18.45 3.55
CA VAL A 164 -11.71 17.99 4.81
C VAL A 164 -13.25 18.13 4.85
N SER A 165 -13.89 18.84 3.91
CA SER A 165 -15.26 19.35 4.13
C SER A 165 -16.43 18.56 3.52
N GLU A 166 -16.23 17.43 2.83
CA GLU A 166 -17.32 16.73 2.12
C GLU A 166 -17.53 15.28 2.58
N LEU A 167 -17.86 15.10 3.86
CA LEU A 167 -18.16 13.77 4.43
C LEU A 167 -19.58 13.26 4.11
N ALA A 168 -20.46 14.09 3.55
CA ALA A 168 -21.91 13.88 3.69
C ALA A 168 -22.57 12.82 2.76
N LYS A 169 -21.86 12.17 1.82
CA LYS A 169 -22.55 11.46 0.72
C LYS A 169 -22.02 10.09 0.24
N ALA A 170 -21.21 9.34 0.98
CA ALA A 170 -20.78 8.00 0.51
C ALA A 170 -21.11 6.86 1.49
N PRO A 171 -21.27 5.62 0.99
CA PRO A 171 -21.87 4.49 1.73
C PRO A 171 -21.10 4.11 3.00
N PRO A 172 -21.80 3.57 4.03
CA PRO A 172 -21.24 3.26 5.35
C PRO A 172 -20.20 2.13 5.36
N ASP A 173 -20.19 1.26 4.34
CA ASP A 173 -19.34 0.05 4.30
C ASP A 173 -17.84 0.32 4.12
N TYR A 174 -17.46 1.59 3.89
CA TYR A 174 -16.07 2.02 3.66
C TYR A 174 -15.45 2.80 4.83
N ALA A 175 -16.13 2.86 5.99
CA ALA A 175 -15.56 3.45 7.20
C ALA A 175 -14.36 2.62 7.71
N LEU A 176 -13.29 3.29 8.13
CA LEU A 176 -12.06 2.64 8.58
C LEU A 176 -12.22 1.94 9.93
N SER A 177 -11.75 0.71 10.02
CA SER A 177 -11.70 -0.04 11.26
C SER A 177 -10.42 0.25 12.05
N LYS A 178 -10.44 0.11 13.38
CA LYS A 178 -9.22 0.18 14.22
C LYS A 178 -8.15 -0.84 13.77
N SER A 179 -8.54 -1.94 13.14
CA SER A 179 -7.62 -2.92 12.55
C SER A 179 -6.82 -2.36 11.37
N ASP A 180 -7.45 -1.56 10.51
CA ASP A 180 -6.81 -0.98 9.32
C ASP A 180 -5.69 0.01 9.70
N ALA A 181 -5.91 0.85 10.71
CA ALA A 181 -4.90 1.76 11.24
C ALA A 181 -3.72 0.99 11.88
N ASN A 182 -4.00 -0.08 12.63
CA ASN A 182 -2.95 -0.92 13.21
C ASN A 182 -2.07 -1.61 12.16
N ILE A 183 -2.61 -1.93 10.98
CA ILE A 183 -1.84 -2.50 9.87
C ILE A 183 -0.81 -1.50 9.37
N LEU A 184 -1.19 -0.24 9.15
CA LEU A 184 -0.24 0.82 8.75
C LEU A 184 0.84 1.07 9.78
N LEU A 185 0.48 1.10 11.06
CA LEU A 185 1.46 1.27 12.14
C LEU A 185 2.45 0.11 12.19
N ARG A 186 1.97 -1.14 12.02
CA ARG A 186 2.87 -2.29 11.94
C ARG A 186 3.82 -2.19 10.75
N PHE A 187 3.36 -1.74 9.59
CA PHE A 187 4.23 -1.51 8.44
C PHE A 187 5.30 -0.45 8.71
N ALA A 188 4.94 0.65 9.38
CA ALA A 188 5.89 1.68 9.82
C ALA A 188 6.96 1.10 10.77
N LEU A 189 6.52 0.33 11.77
CA LEU A 189 7.37 -0.19 12.84
C LEU A 189 8.26 -1.35 12.39
N THR A 190 7.81 -2.22 11.48
CA THR A 190 8.64 -3.32 10.96
C THR A 190 9.83 -2.83 10.13
N SER A 191 9.71 -1.66 9.51
CA SER A 191 10.79 -1.06 8.70
C SER A 191 11.83 -0.29 9.52
N SER A 192 11.56 -0.02 10.79
CA SER A 192 12.52 0.63 11.70
C SER A 192 13.67 -0.27 12.14
N LYS A 193 13.68 -1.58 11.83
CA LYS A 193 14.78 -2.48 12.21
C LYS A 193 15.91 -2.52 11.17
N GLY A 194 16.52 -1.37 10.93
CA GLY A 194 17.94 -1.23 10.55
C GLY A 194 18.81 -1.04 11.81
N PRO A 195 20.13 -1.26 11.77
CA PRO A 195 20.89 -1.69 12.93
C PRO A 195 21.34 -0.54 13.83
N LEU A 196 20.43 0.08 14.60
CA LEU A 196 20.81 0.88 15.76
C LEU A 196 19.75 0.78 16.87
N GLY A 197 20.14 0.20 18.01
CA GLY A 197 19.57 0.49 19.32
C GLY A 197 18.20 -0.11 19.61
N GLY A 198 18.18 -1.27 20.27
CA GLY A 198 16.96 -1.87 20.80
C GLY A 198 16.18 -0.91 21.72
N ARG A 199 14.96 -0.58 21.31
CA ARG A 199 13.87 -0.24 22.23
C ARG A 199 12.72 -1.19 21.96
N THR A 200 12.63 -2.22 22.78
CA THR A 200 11.43 -3.06 22.90
C THR A 200 10.34 -2.19 23.51
N LEU A 201 9.41 -1.71 22.68
CA LEU A 201 8.16 -1.14 23.17
C LEU A 201 7.25 -2.30 23.61
N HIS A 202 7.17 -2.51 24.92
CA HIS A 202 6.18 -3.40 25.52
C HIS A 202 4.80 -2.73 25.42
N PHE A 203 3.87 -3.37 24.72
CA PHE A 203 2.46 -3.02 24.78
C PHE A 203 1.65 -4.22 25.29
N ASN A 204 0.96 -4.01 26.41
CA ASN A 204 -0.07 -4.92 26.90
C ASN A 204 -1.26 -4.89 25.94
N VAL A 205 -1.45 -5.98 25.21
CA VAL A 205 -2.72 -6.25 24.53
C VAL A 205 -3.68 -6.79 25.60
N SER A 206 -4.56 -5.93 26.11
CA SER A 206 -5.72 -6.41 26.86
C SER A 206 -6.69 -7.03 25.87
N THR A 207 -6.83 -8.35 25.92
CA THR A 207 -7.92 -9.08 25.28
C THR A 207 -9.17 -8.84 26.11
N GLU A 208 -10.05 -7.94 25.66
CA GLU A 208 -11.45 -7.99 26.08
C GLU A 208 -12.34 -8.26 24.86
N GLU A 209 -12.96 -9.41 24.96
CA GLU A 209 -13.91 -10.04 24.07
C GLU A 209 -15.31 -9.53 24.42
N SER A 210 -16.12 -9.25 23.41
CA SER A 210 -17.58 -9.12 23.47
C SER A 210 -18.18 -7.90 24.19
N GLY A 211 -19.03 -7.16 23.47
CA GLY A 211 -19.94 -6.20 24.10
C GLY A 211 -20.56 -5.21 23.14
N ARG A 212 -21.77 -5.52 22.63
CA ARG A 212 -22.71 -4.51 22.12
C ARG A 212 -22.93 -3.47 23.22
N ILE A 213 -22.89 -2.18 22.87
CA ILE A 213 -23.41 -1.14 23.76
C ILE A 213 -24.48 -0.35 23.00
N ALA A 214 -25.70 -0.46 23.52
CA ALA A 214 -26.86 0.33 23.14
C ALA A 214 -26.72 1.76 23.68
N LEU A 215 -27.23 2.72 22.89
CA LEU A 215 -27.36 4.12 23.27
C LEU A 215 -28.41 4.30 24.37
N LEU A 216 -28.00 4.96 25.46
CA LEU A 216 -28.84 5.89 26.22
C LEU A 216 -28.04 7.19 26.42
#